data_AF-A0A1X9YKL8-F1
#
_entry.id   AF-A0A1X9YKL8-F1
#
_cell.length_a   1.000
_cell.length_b   1.000
_cell.length_c   1.000
_cell.angle_alpha   90.00
_cell.angle_beta   90.00
_cell.angle_gamma   90.00
#
_symmetry.space_group_name_H-M   'P 1'
#
loop_
_entity.id
_entity.type
_entity.pdbx_description
1 polymer ?
#
loop_
_entity_poly.entity_id
_entity_poly.type
_entity_poly.pdbx_seq_one_letter_code
_entity_poly.pdbx_strand_id
1 'polypeptide(L)' 'MSTASEFYLARAAECTRDAERATLGNVRDRYQRAAEAWMVMADRIARGETMRDTLAAEKAAHTPAAVMTAG' A
#
# COMPACT_ATOMS: atom_id res chain seq x y z
N MET A 1 -6.97 -4.28 5.96
CA MET A 1 -5.63 -3.73 6.23
C MET A 1 -4.66 -4.55 5.43
N SER A 2 -3.92 -3.93 4.53
CA SER A 2 -3.14 -4.69 3.56
C SER A 2 -1.67 -4.78 3.95
N THR A 3 -1.20 -6.01 3.99
CA THR A 3 0.17 -6.38 4.33
C THR A 3 1.20 -5.88 3.32
N ALA A 4 0.81 -5.67 2.06
CA ALA A 4 1.74 -5.27 0.99
C ALA A 4 2.02 -3.76 0.98
N SER A 5 1.01 -2.89 1.09
CA SER A 5 1.23 -1.44 1.22
C SER A 5 1.93 -1.08 2.53
N GLU A 6 1.60 -1.76 3.63
CA GLU A 6 2.27 -1.59 4.93
C GLU A 6 3.77 -1.89 4.88
N PHE A 7 4.19 -2.91 4.13
CA PHE A 7 5.61 -3.21 3.93
C PHE A 7 6.36 -2.03 3.32
N TYR A 8 5.81 -1.43 2.25
CA TYR A 8 6.45 -0.29 1.59
C TYR A 8 6.47 0.96 2.49
N LEU A 9 5.41 1.20 3.28
CA LEU A 9 5.39 2.27 4.27
C LEU A 9 6.45 2.08 5.35
N ALA A 10 6.66 0.85 5.83
CA ALA A 10 7.70 0.55 6.81
C ALA A 10 9.11 0.85 6.26
N ARG A 11 9.37 0.51 4.98
CA ARG A 11 10.64 0.82 4.30
C ARG A 11 10.83 2.33 4.09
N ALA A 12 9.77 3.05 3.75
CA ALA A 12 9.82 4.51 3.67
C ALA A 12 10.19 5.13 5.02
N ALA A 13 9.53 4.70 6.10
CA ALA A 13 9.80 5.19 7.44
C ALA A 13 11.23 4.88 7.92
N GLU A 14 11.77 3.71 7.57
CA GLU A 14 13.17 3.37 7.83
C GLU A 14 14.13 4.31 7.11
N CYS A 15 13.92 4.55 5.82
CA CYS A 15 14.73 5.48 5.04
C CYS A 15 14.67 6.91 5.61
N THR A 16 13.50 7.37 6.05
CA THR A 16 13.36 8.68 6.70
C THR A 16 14.19 8.75 7.98
N ARG A 17 14.13 7.73 8.85
CA ARG A 17 14.95 7.67 10.06
C ARG A 17 16.46 7.64 9.76
N ASP A 18 16.86 6.97 8.69
CA ASP A 18 18.26 6.96 8.25
C ASP A 18 18.70 8.33 7.71
N ALA A 19 17.83 9.04 6.98
CA ALA A 19 18.09 10.40 6.51
C ALA A 19 18.30 11.38 7.67
N GLU A 20 17.48 11.26 8.72
CA GLU A 20 17.61 12.07 9.95
C GLU A 20 18.93 11.82 10.68
N ARG A 21 19.41 10.57 10.68
CA ARG A 21 20.70 10.19 11.28
C ARG A 21 21.91 10.55 10.40
N ALA A 22 21.71 10.80 9.11
CA ALA A 22 22.79 11.05 8.18
C ALA A 22 23.48 12.40 8.47
N THR A 23 24.79 12.33 8.70
CA THR A 23 25.64 13.51 8.94
C THR A 23 26.04 14.20 7.63
N LEU A 24 26.20 13.44 6.55
CA LEU A 24 26.55 13.95 5.22
C LEU A 24 25.28 14.23 4.40
N GLY A 25 25.22 15.42 3.79
CA GLY A 25 24.06 15.85 2.98
C GLY A 25 23.76 14.91 1.82
N ASN A 26 24.78 14.49 1.07
CA ASN A 26 24.63 13.55 -0.05
C ASN A 26 24.06 12.18 0.37
N VAL A 27 24.36 11.73 1.60
CA VAL A 27 23.80 10.49 2.17
C VAL A 27 22.35 10.72 2.58
N ARG A 28 22.04 11.85 3.22
CA ARG A 28 20.67 12.25 3.55
C ARG A 28 19.77 12.30 2.31
N ASP A 29 20.23 12.96 1.26
CA ASP A 29 19.50 13.12 0.00
C ASP A 29 19.23 11.77 -0.69
N ARG A 30 20.16 10.82 -0.56
CA ARG A 30 19.96 9.45 -1.05
C ARG A 30 18.84 8.75 -0.29
N TYR A 31 18.83 8.84 1.04
CA TYR A 31 17.79 8.23 1.86
C TYR A 31 16.42 8.89 1.65
N GLN A 32 16.36 10.21 1.49
CA GLN A 32 15.11 10.92 1.18
C GLN A 32 14.52 10.46 -0.16
N ARG A 33 15.32 10.39 -1.23
CA ARG A 33 14.88 9.85 -2.52
C ARG A 33 14.41 8.40 -2.44
N ALA A 34 15.07 7.59 -1.60
CA ALA A 34 14.63 6.22 -1.36
C ALA A 34 13.28 6.17 -0.64
N ALA A 35 13.08 7.01 0.39
CA ALA A 35 11.82 7.11 1.10
C ALA A 35 10.66 7.51 0.16
N GLU A 36 10.89 8.50 -0.70
CA GLU A 36 9.93 8.92 -1.72
C GLU A 36 9.56 7.78 -2.68
N ALA A 37 10.55 7.05 -3.19
CA ALA A 37 10.31 5.91 -4.08
C ALA A 37 9.46 4.82 -3.38
N TRP A 38 9.74 4.54 -2.11
CA TRP A 38 8.93 3.60 -1.33
C TRP A 38 7.50 4.10 -1.10
N MET A 39 7.31 5.39 -0.84
CA MET A 39 5.99 5.99 -0.69
C MET A 39 5.16 5.89 -1.98
N VAL A 40 5.77 6.15 -3.14
CA VAL A 40 5.09 6.01 -4.45
C VAL A 40 4.62 4.57 -4.67
N MET A 41 5.44 3.58 -4.31
CA MET A 41 5.06 2.17 -4.40
C MET A 41 3.94 1.81 -3.42
N ALA A 42 4.00 2.31 -2.18
CA ALA A 42 2.95 2.10 -1.19
C ALA A 42 1.59 2.62 -1.69
N ASP A 43 1.56 3.85 -2.22
CA ASP A 43 0.34 4.46 -2.77
C ASP A 43 -0.21 3.66 -3.97
N ARG A 44 0.66 3.25 -4.90
CA ARG A 44 0.24 2.42 -6.04
C ARG A 44 -0.43 1.12 -5.59
N ILE A 45 0.14 0.45 -4.60
CA ILE A 45 -0.36 -0.82 -4.08
C ILE A 45 -1.66 -0.60 -3.29
N ALA A 46 -1.71 0.42 -2.44
CA ALA A 46 -2.90 0.79 -1.67
C ALA A 46 -4.12 1.10 -2.57
N ARG A 47 -3.90 1.78 -3.70
CA ARG A 47 -4.97 2.03 -4.69
C ARG A 47 -5.50 0.73 -5.28
N GLY A 48 -4.61 -0.18 -5.69
CA GLY A 48 -5.00 -1.49 -6.23
C GLY A 48 -5.70 -2.40 -5.23
N GLU A 49 -5.36 -2.29 -3.94
CA GLU A 49 -6.04 -2.97 -2.83
C GLU A 49 -7.43 -2.41 -2.63
N THR A 50 -7.55 -1.09 -2.55
CA THR A 50 -8.84 -0.40 -2.41
C THR A 50 -9.79 -0.79 -3.54
N MET A 51 -9.31 -0.81 -4.79
CA MET A 51 -10.14 -1.22 -5.94
C MET A 51 -10.60 -2.68 -5.84
N ARG A 52 -9.77 -3.58 -5.31
CA ARG A 52 -10.18 -4.98 -5.12
C ARG A 52 -11.21 -5.12 -4.01
N ASP A 53 -11.03 -4.40 -2.91
CA ASP A 53 -11.96 -4.39 -1.78
C ASP A 53 -13.32 -3.83 -2.19
N THR A 54 -13.35 -2.75 -2.99
CA THR A 54 -14.60 -2.20 -3.54
C THR A 54 -15.31 -3.19 -4.45
N LEU A 55 -14.59 -3.82 -5.39
CA LEU A 55 -15.19 -4.81 -6.29
C LEU A 55 -15.70 -6.05 -5.55
N ALA A 56 -14.98 -6.49 -4.50
CA ALA A 56 -15.41 -7.60 -3.66
C ALA A 56 -16.70 -7.25 -2.90
N ALA A 57 -16.79 -6.03 -2.36
CA ALA A 57 -17.99 -5.54 -1.68
C ALA A 57 -19.19 -5.41 -2.64
N GLU A 58 -18.98 -4.86 -3.84
CA GLU A 58 -20.01 -4.78 -4.88
C GLU A 58 -20.50 -6.17 -5.30
N LYS A 59 -19.59 -7.13 -5.53
CA LYS A 59 -19.95 -8.51 -5.86
C LYS A 59 -20.72 -9.20 -4.74
N ALA A 60 -20.32 -8.99 -3.48
CA ALA A 60 -21.04 -9.52 -2.32
C ALA A 60 -22.46 -8.94 -2.23
N ALA A 61 -22.62 -7.65 -2.52
CA ALA A 61 -23.93 -7.00 -2.58
C ALA A 61 -24.78 -7.46 -3.79
N HIS A 62 -24.14 -7.84 -4.90
CA HIS A 62 -24.78 -8.27 -6.14
C HIS A 62 -24.87 -9.79 -6.32
N THR A 63 -24.57 -10.57 -5.28
CA THR A 63 -24.91 -12.00 -5.23
C THR A 63 -26.24 -12.15 -4.47
N PRO A 64 -27.41 -11.93 -5.09
CA PRO A 64 -28.67 -12.30 -4.48
C PRO A 64 -28.77 -13.83 -4.44
N ALA A 65 -29.51 -14.33 -3.46
CA ALA A 65 -29.80 -15.72 -3.15
C ALA A 65 -30.49 -16.52 -4.28
N ALA A 66 -29.88 -16.64 -5.45
CA ALA A 66 -30.45 -17.30 -6.64
C ALA A 66 -29.99 -18.75 -6.85
N VAL A 67 -29.22 -19.34 -5.93
CA VAL A 67 -28.83 -20.77 -5.97
C VAL A 67 -29.69 -21.64 -5.04
N MET A 68 -30.83 -21.13 -4.56
CA MET A 68 -31.75 -21.93 -3.74
C MET A 68 -33.18 -21.90 -4.26
N THR A 69 -33.41 -22.19 -5.54
CA THR A 69 -34.68 -22.79 -6.02
C THR A 69 -34.47 -23.47 -7.37
N ALA A 70 -34.23 -24.78 -7.37
CA ALA A 70 -34.60 -25.66 -8.47
C ALA A 70 -34.80 -27.06 -7.85
N GLY A 71 -36.01 -27.25 -7.31
CA GLY A 71 -36.59 -28.56 -7.01
C GLY A 71 -37.46 -29.02 -8.17
#